data_AF-A0A836SA44-F1
#
_entry.id   AF-A0A836SA44-F1
#
_cell.length_a   1.000
_cell.length_b   1.000
_cell.length_c   1.000
_cell.angle_alpha   90.00
_cell.angle_beta   90.00
_cell.angle_gamma   90.00
#
_symmetry.space_group_name_H-M   'P 1'
#
loop_
_entity.id
_entity.type
_entity.pdbx_description
1 polymer ?
#
loop_
_entity_poly.entity_id
_entity_poly.type
_entity_poly.pdbx_seq_one_letter_code
_entity_poly.pdbx_strand_id
1 'polypeptide(L)'
;MLLQDFHSSSLFRFHSHFLIRCLGIWGIGIALTLGTLPLASAETNCSAVTEISQRECESLLQLYQSTDGANWKKNEDWHVTNTPCSWYGITCENNGVIKIRLVENNLNGTIPDFSALPNLQELILYKNQLIGSIPDFSALPNLQLPVLP
;
A
#
# COMPACT_ATOMS: atom_id res chain seq x y z
N MET A 1 32.84 21.56 -17.37
CA MET A 1 32.08 22.20 -18.46
C MET A 1 30.63 21.81 -18.26
N LEU A 2 29.91 22.73 -17.60
CA LEU A 2 28.47 22.92 -17.43
C LEU A 2 27.54 21.69 -17.46
N LEU A 3 27.01 21.38 -16.26
CA LEU A 3 25.62 20.96 -16.06
C LEU A 3 24.67 21.95 -16.77
N GLN A 4 23.59 21.42 -17.34
CA GLN A 4 22.35 22.18 -17.49
C GLN A 4 21.46 21.86 -16.30
N ASP A 5 21.25 22.88 -15.45
CA ASP A 5 20.14 22.95 -14.52
C ASP A 5 18.89 23.44 -15.26
N PHE A 6 17.73 22.83 -15.00
CA PHE A 6 16.50 23.60 -14.86
C PHE A 6 15.68 23.11 -13.67
N HIS A 7 15.66 24.00 -12.68
CA HIS A 7 14.87 24.11 -11.47
C HIS A 7 13.35 24.05 -11.74
N SER A 8 12.58 23.27 -10.96
CA SER A 8 11.69 23.74 -9.86
C SER A 8 10.21 23.57 -10.29
N SER A 9 9.21 23.20 -9.49
CA SER A 9 8.93 23.03 -8.04
C SER A 9 7.67 22.11 -8.02
N SER A 10 7.28 21.31 -7.03
CA SER A 10 7.26 21.50 -5.59
C SER A 10 6.77 20.19 -4.92
N LEU A 11 7.57 19.70 -3.97
CA LEU A 11 7.17 19.18 -2.66
C LEU A 11 6.04 18.12 -2.60
N PHE A 12 6.42 16.84 -2.53
CA PHE A 12 6.17 16.04 -1.31
C PHE A 12 7.34 15.07 -1.11
N ARG A 13 7.82 15.05 0.13
CA ARG A 13 9.09 14.47 0.58
C ARG A 13 8.79 13.09 1.16
N PHE A 14 9.20 12.01 0.49
CA PHE A 14 9.52 10.74 1.15
C PHE A 14 10.97 10.41 0.82
N HIS A 15 11.85 10.73 1.76
CA HIS A 15 13.24 10.29 1.71
C HIS A 15 13.30 8.82 2.16
N SER A 16 13.59 7.92 1.22
CA SER A 16 14.35 6.72 1.53
C SER A 16 15.38 6.50 0.42
N HIS A 17 16.46 7.27 0.48
CA HIS A 17 17.68 6.95 -0.26
C HIS A 17 18.54 6.06 0.64
N PHE A 18 18.39 4.73 0.51
CA PHE A 18 19.46 3.82 0.89
C PHE A 18 20.61 4.03 -0.11
N LEU A 19 21.56 4.90 0.26
CA LEU A 19 22.83 5.03 -0.44
C LEU A 19 23.66 3.78 -0.17
N ILE A 20 23.62 2.81 -1.08
CA ILE A 20 24.69 1.81 -1.18
C ILE A 20 25.93 2.54 -1.71
N ARG A 21 26.80 2.97 -0.79
CA ARG A 21 28.18 3.33 -1.11
C ARG A 21 29.11 2.31 -0.49
N CYS A 22 29.44 1.29 -1.28
CA CYS A 22 30.64 0.48 -1.08
C CYS A 22 31.88 1.38 -1.21
N LEU A 23 32.52 1.74 -0.09
CA LEU A 23 33.89 2.23 -0.10
C LEU A 23 34.62 1.78 1.19
N GLY A 24 35.64 0.94 1.00
CA GLY A 24 36.91 0.99 1.71
C GLY A 24 36.95 0.56 3.18
N ILE A 25 37.40 -0.67 3.42
CA ILE A 25 37.95 -1.13 4.70
C ILE A 25 39.23 -0.34 5.01
N TRP A 26 39.29 0.37 6.15
CA TRP A 26 40.52 0.62 6.93
C TRP A 26 40.15 0.97 8.37
N GLY A 27 40.71 0.26 9.35
CA GLY A 27 40.76 0.74 10.75
C GLY A 27 40.28 -0.25 11.80
N ILE A 28 41.21 -0.67 12.64
CA ILE A 28 41.12 -1.64 13.73
C ILE A 28 40.11 -1.24 14.82
N GLY A 29 39.30 -2.21 15.27
CA GLY A 29 38.62 -2.21 16.58
C GLY A 29 37.19 -1.69 16.62
N ILE A 30 36.20 -2.54 16.29
CA ILE A 30 34.78 -2.26 16.55
C ILE A 30 34.12 -3.51 17.12
N ALA A 31 33.42 -3.34 18.23
CA ALA A 31 32.67 -4.37 18.92
C ALA A 31 31.79 -5.16 17.94
N LEU A 32 31.88 -6.50 17.98
CA LEU A 32 30.89 -7.38 17.38
C LEU A 32 29.61 -7.32 18.23
N THR A 33 28.89 -6.20 18.14
CA THR A 33 27.45 -6.29 18.36
C THR A 33 26.96 -7.21 17.26
N LEU A 34 26.46 -8.39 17.62
CA LEU A 34 25.57 -9.18 16.76
C LEU A 34 24.31 -8.32 16.55
N GLY A 35 24.44 -7.30 15.71
CA GLY A 35 23.30 -6.56 15.20
C GLY A 35 22.47 -7.59 14.48
N THR A 36 21.29 -7.89 15.01
CA THR A 36 20.27 -8.55 14.23
C THR A 36 20.09 -7.71 12.99
N LEU A 37 20.52 -8.21 11.82
CA LEU A 37 20.12 -7.62 10.56
C LEU A 37 18.59 -7.55 10.62
N PRO A 38 17.97 -6.36 10.47
CA PRO A 38 16.54 -6.33 10.27
C PRO A 38 16.28 -7.23 9.06
N LEU A 39 15.41 -8.23 9.25
CA LEU A 39 14.80 -8.92 8.13
C LEU A 39 14.18 -7.83 7.29
N ALA A 40 14.80 -7.50 6.16
CA ALA A 40 14.14 -6.65 5.18
C ALA A 40 12.91 -7.44 4.73
N SER A 41 11.75 -7.10 5.32
CA SER A 41 10.49 -7.53 4.76
C SER A 41 10.47 -7.02 3.33
N ALA A 42 10.26 -7.92 2.37
CA ALA A 42 9.96 -7.49 1.03
C ALA A 42 8.63 -6.74 1.11
N GLU A 43 8.67 -5.41 0.97
CA GLU A 43 7.47 -4.59 0.87
C GLU A 43 6.93 -4.65 -0.55
N THR A 44 5.62 -4.48 -0.72
CA THR A 44 5.02 -4.35 -2.05
C THR A 44 5.58 -3.14 -2.79
N ASN A 45 6.01 -3.36 -4.03
CA ASN A 45 6.38 -2.32 -4.97
C ASN A 45 5.31 -2.23 -6.08
N CYS A 46 4.43 -1.24 -5.98
CA CYS A 46 3.34 -1.04 -6.94
C CYS A 46 3.82 -0.75 -8.38
N SER A 47 5.06 -0.32 -8.58
CA SER A 47 5.64 -0.16 -9.93
C SER A 47 6.04 -1.50 -10.57
N ALA A 48 6.09 -2.59 -9.80
CA ALA A 48 6.41 -3.93 -10.28
C ALA A 48 5.17 -4.85 -10.39
N VAL A 49 3.99 -4.36 -10.01
CA VAL A 49 2.72 -5.08 -10.14
C VAL A 49 2.28 -5.13 -11.60
N THR A 50 1.83 -6.30 -12.06
CA THR A 50 1.36 -6.52 -13.44
C THR A 50 -0.12 -6.92 -13.52
N GLU A 51 -0.73 -7.33 -12.40
CA GLU A 51 -2.12 -7.79 -12.37
C GLU A 51 -3.13 -6.63 -12.45
N ILE A 52 -2.78 -5.47 -11.90
CA ILE A 52 -3.61 -4.25 -11.84
C ILE A 52 -2.75 -3.01 -12.12
N SER A 53 -3.38 -1.85 -12.32
CA SER A 53 -2.63 -0.61 -12.52
C SER A 53 -1.87 -0.18 -11.25
N GLN A 54 -0.77 0.55 -11.42
CA GLN A 54 0.00 1.08 -10.29
C GLN A 54 -0.88 1.90 -9.31
N ARG A 55 -1.81 2.70 -9.84
CA ARG A 55 -2.71 3.53 -9.02
C ARG A 55 -3.68 2.71 -8.19
N GLU A 56 -4.16 1.58 -8.74
CA GLU A 56 -5.02 0.67 -7.99
C GLU A 56 -4.25 0.03 -6.82
N CYS A 57 -3.02 -0.43 -7.09
CA CYS A 57 -2.15 -0.94 -6.03
C CYS A 57 -1.88 0.09 -4.93
N GLU A 58 -1.57 1.34 -5.30
CA GLU A 58 -1.35 2.43 -4.34
C GLU A 58 -2.59 2.72 -3.50
N SER A 59 -3.80 2.67 -4.08
CA SER A 59 -5.07 2.82 -3.34
C SER A 59 -5.30 1.68 -2.34
N LEU A 60 -4.95 0.44 -2.70
CA LEU A 60 -4.98 -0.68 -1.75
C LEU A 60 -3.96 -0.50 -0.62
N LEU A 61 -2.74 -0.02 -0.90
CA LEU A 61 -1.76 0.27 0.15
C LEU A 61 -2.21 1.41 1.06
N GLN A 62 -2.94 2.40 0.55
CA GLN A 62 -3.56 3.42 1.39
C GLN A 62 -4.61 2.81 2.32
N LEU A 63 -5.42 1.86 1.87
CA LEU A 63 -6.35 1.14 2.75
C LEU A 63 -5.60 0.40 3.86
N TYR A 64 -4.54 -0.32 3.50
CA TYR A 64 -3.68 -1.00 4.47
C TYR A 64 -3.11 -0.04 5.52
N GLN A 65 -2.54 1.09 5.09
CA GLN A 65 -1.92 2.06 6.00
C GLN A 65 -2.92 2.84 6.86
N SER A 66 -4.04 3.25 6.28
CA SER A 66 -5.05 4.09 6.94
C SER A 66 -5.94 3.34 7.93
N THR A 67 -5.93 2.00 7.88
CA THR A 67 -6.77 1.16 8.74
C THR A 67 -5.98 0.14 9.57
N ASP A 68 -4.70 0.43 9.82
CA ASP A 68 -3.82 -0.36 10.70
C ASP A 68 -3.59 -1.81 10.21
N GLY A 69 -3.22 -1.95 8.94
CA GLY A 69 -3.04 -3.20 8.19
C GLY A 69 -2.20 -4.27 8.85
N ALA A 70 -1.17 -3.86 9.60
CA ALA A 70 -0.30 -4.79 10.31
C ALA A 70 -1.03 -5.54 11.45
N ASN A 71 -2.14 -4.98 11.96
CA ASN A 71 -2.92 -5.51 13.08
C ASN A 71 -4.29 -6.09 12.67
N TRP A 72 -4.55 -6.20 11.37
CA TRP A 72 -5.74 -6.91 10.88
C TRP A 72 -5.71 -8.38 11.30
N LYS A 73 -6.88 -9.02 11.45
CA LYS A 73 -6.94 -10.45 11.75
C LYS A 73 -6.38 -11.31 10.61
N LYS A 74 -6.60 -10.87 9.38
CA LYS A 74 -6.22 -11.51 8.12
C LYS A 74 -5.68 -10.45 7.18
N ASN A 75 -4.38 -10.50 6.94
CA ASN A 75 -3.64 -9.63 6.04
C ASN A 75 -2.68 -10.44 5.16
N GLU A 76 -3.04 -11.69 4.86
CA GLU A 76 -2.20 -12.57 4.06
C GLU A 76 -1.83 -11.90 2.74
N ASP A 77 -0.52 -11.89 2.45
CA ASP A 77 0.15 -11.31 1.29
C ASP A 77 0.09 -9.79 1.13
N TRP A 78 -0.73 -9.09 1.92
CA TRP A 78 -0.82 -7.63 1.92
C TRP A 78 0.52 -6.98 2.29
N HIS A 79 0.95 -6.01 1.49
CA HIS A 79 2.21 -5.28 1.69
C HIS A 79 3.47 -6.20 1.71
N VAL A 80 3.37 -7.44 1.24
CA VAL A 80 4.50 -8.40 1.21
C VAL A 80 4.80 -8.87 -0.21
N THR A 81 3.77 -9.01 -1.04
CA THR A 81 3.89 -9.52 -2.41
C THR A 81 3.57 -8.45 -3.44
N ASN A 82 4.00 -8.67 -4.70
CA ASN A 82 3.61 -7.85 -5.85
C ASN A 82 2.45 -8.49 -6.64
N THR A 83 1.61 -9.26 -5.96
CA THR A 83 0.45 -9.96 -6.54
C THR A 83 -0.84 -9.58 -5.80
N PRO A 84 -1.34 -8.33 -5.97
CA PRO A 84 -2.49 -7.84 -5.23
C PRO A 84 -3.77 -8.65 -5.40
N CYS A 85 -3.93 -9.36 -6.52
CA CYS A 85 -5.11 -10.18 -6.77
C CYS A 85 -5.11 -11.48 -5.96
N SER A 86 -3.98 -11.83 -5.36
CA SER A 86 -3.86 -12.93 -4.39
C SER A 86 -4.01 -12.47 -2.94
N TRP A 87 -4.03 -11.16 -2.67
CA TRP A 87 -4.16 -10.64 -1.30
C TRP A 87 -5.50 -11.01 -0.68
N TYR A 88 -5.48 -11.28 0.62
CA TYR A 88 -6.69 -11.66 1.33
C TYR A 88 -7.82 -10.64 1.13
N GLY A 89 -8.97 -11.10 0.65
CA GLY A 89 -10.16 -10.27 0.48
C GLY A 89 -10.18 -9.42 -0.80
N ILE A 90 -9.18 -9.52 -1.67
CA ILE A 90 -9.16 -8.86 -2.98
C ILE A 90 -9.68 -9.83 -4.05
N THR A 91 -10.47 -9.31 -5.00
CA THR A 91 -10.80 -10.02 -6.23
C THR A 91 -10.58 -9.09 -7.41
N CYS A 92 -9.86 -9.59 -8.40
CA CYS A 92 -9.60 -8.88 -9.64
C CYS A 92 -10.30 -9.56 -10.82
N GLU A 93 -10.65 -8.76 -11.82
CA GLU A 93 -11.12 -9.23 -13.13
C GLU A 93 -10.63 -8.24 -14.20
N ASN A 94 -10.26 -8.74 -15.38
CA ASN A 94 -9.82 -7.93 -16.52
C ASN A 94 -8.76 -6.86 -16.16
N ASN A 95 -7.75 -7.26 -15.39
CA ASN A 95 -6.67 -6.39 -14.91
C ASN A 95 -7.11 -5.21 -14.02
N GLY A 96 -8.22 -5.34 -13.29
CA GLY A 96 -8.62 -4.35 -12.30
C GLY A 96 -9.27 -4.96 -11.06
N VAL A 97 -9.20 -4.26 -9.93
CA VAL A 97 -9.88 -4.66 -8.69
C VAL A 97 -11.38 -4.48 -8.84
N ILE A 98 -12.14 -5.55 -8.63
CA ILE A 98 -13.62 -5.53 -8.68
C ILE A 98 -14.27 -5.69 -7.31
N LYS A 99 -13.58 -6.29 -6.34
CA LYS A 99 -14.14 -6.54 -5.00
C LYS A 99 -13.09 -6.41 -3.92
N ILE A 100 -13.49 -5.73 -2.84
CA ILE A 100 -12.76 -5.67 -1.57
C ILE A 100 -13.69 -6.17 -0.47
N ARG A 101 -13.31 -7.29 0.17
CA ARG A 101 -14.09 -7.94 1.22
C ARG A 101 -13.23 -8.23 2.45
N LEU A 102 -13.26 -7.33 3.43
CA LEU A 102 -12.46 -7.38 4.66
C LEU A 102 -13.37 -7.36 5.91
N VAL A 103 -14.39 -8.22 5.91
CA VAL A 103 -15.40 -8.30 6.97
C VAL A 103 -14.80 -8.79 8.29
N GLU A 104 -15.18 -8.14 9.40
CA GLU A 104 -14.83 -8.60 10.76
C GLU A 104 -13.31 -8.79 10.97
N ASN A 105 -12.51 -7.90 10.38
CA ASN A 105 -11.08 -8.10 10.20
C ASN A 105 -10.20 -7.16 11.04
N ASN A 106 -10.76 -6.48 12.05
CA ASN A 106 -10.06 -5.50 12.90
C ASN A 106 -9.48 -4.29 12.14
N LEU A 107 -10.06 -3.89 11.01
CA LEU A 107 -9.67 -2.62 10.38
C LEU A 107 -9.99 -1.48 11.36
N ASN A 108 -8.97 -0.69 11.71
CA ASN A 108 -9.06 0.39 12.68
C ASN A 108 -8.45 1.67 12.09
N GLY A 109 -9.27 2.71 11.91
CA GLY A 109 -8.87 3.95 11.25
C GLY A 109 -9.91 4.41 10.23
N THR A 110 -9.49 5.15 9.21
CA THR A 110 -10.40 5.81 8.26
C THR A 110 -10.39 5.12 6.90
N ILE A 111 -11.55 5.08 6.22
CA ILE A 111 -11.64 4.58 4.84
C ILE A 111 -10.96 5.61 3.91
N PRO A 112 -10.01 5.20 3.04
CA PRO A 112 -9.37 6.11 2.09
C PRO A 112 -10.27 6.36 0.87
N ASP A 113 -9.85 7.28 0.00
CA ASP A 113 -10.48 7.46 -1.31
C ASP A 113 -10.17 6.26 -2.22
N PHE A 114 -11.20 5.75 -2.89
CA PHE A 114 -11.13 4.65 -3.84
C PHE A 114 -11.30 5.10 -5.29
N SER A 115 -11.32 6.41 -5.59
CA SER A 115 -11.44 6.96 -6.95
C SER A 115 -10.45 6.37 -7.98
N ALA A 116 -9.32 5.81 -7.50
CA ALA A 116 -8.34 5.09 -8.29
C ALA A 116 -8.69 3.62 -8.62
N LEU A 117 -9.84 3.11 -8.17
CA LEU A 117 -10.36 1.76 -8.42
C LEU A 117 -11.60 1.81 -9.35
N PRO A 118 -11.43 2.16 -10.64
CA PRO A 118 -12.56 2.44 -11.54
C PRO A 118 -13.50 1.25 -11.78
N ASN A 119 -12.98 0.03 -11.58
CA ASN A 119 -13.72 -1.22 -11.78
C ASN A 119 -14.33 -1.77 -10.49
N LEU A 120 -14.19 -1.08 -9.35
CA LEU A 120 -14.69 -1.56 -8.07
C LEU A 120 -16.23 -1.67 -8.11
N GLN A 121 -16.73 -2.87 -7.85
CA GLN A 121 -18.15 -3.20 -7.86
C GLN A 121 -18.67 -3.46 -6.45
N GLU A 122 -17.86 -4.08 -5.60
CA GLU A 122 -18.27 -4.49 -4.25
C GLU A 122 -17.25 -4.04 -3.20
N LEU A 123 -17.70 -3.22 -2.25
CA LEU A 123 -16.93 -2.81 -1.08
C LEU A 123 -17.65 -3.29 0.19
N ILE A 124 -17.05 -4.27 0.89
CA ILE A 124 -17.67 -4.96 2.01
C ILE A 124 -16.73 -4.90 3.23
N LEU A 125 -16.96 -3.91 4.10
CA LEU A 125 -16.10 -3.59 5.25
C LEU A 125 -16.83 -3.64 6.61
N TYR A 126 -18.04 -4.18 6.67
CA TYR A 126 -18.83 -4.23 7.92
C TYR A 126 -18.17 -5.05 9.05
N LYS A 127 -18.58 -4.79 10.30
CA LYS A 127 -18.02 -5.36 11.54
C LYS A 127 -16.53 -5.03 11.78
N ASN A 128 -16.08 -3.86 11.37
CA ASN A 128 -14.75 -3.34 11.70
C ASN A 128 -14.82 -2.18 12.69
N GLN A 129 -13.66 -1.61 13.05
CA GLN A 129 -13.49 -0.51 13.99
C GLN A 129 -13.16 0.79 13.23
N LEU A 130 -13.77 0.95 12.06
CA LEU A 130 -13.55 2.11 11.20
C LEU A 130 -14.20 3.36 11.83
N ILE A 131 -13.51 4.48 11.69
CA ILE A 131 -13.89 5.79 12.22
C ILE A 131 -13.85 6.84 11.11
N GLY A 132 -14.29 8.05 11.43
CA GLY A 132 -14.27 9.18 10.50
C GLY A 132 -15.48 9.21 9.56
N SER A 133 -15.36 9.99 8.49
CA SER A 133 -16.42 10.14 7.49
C SER A 133 -16.26 9.12 6.38
N ILE A 134 -17.38 8.66 5.85
CA ILE A 134 -17.41 7.83 4.64
C ILE A 134 -17.00 8.73 3.44
N PRO A 135 -15.97 8.36 2.66
CA PRO A 135 -15.58 9.11 1.47
C PRO A 135 -16.71 9.17 0.44
N ASP A 136 -16.65 10.17 -0.43
CA ASP A 136 -17.58 10.25 -1.55
C ASP A 136 -17.24 9.20 -2.61
N PHE A 137 -18.15 8.25 -2.81
CA PHE A 137 -18.02 7.20 -3.82
C PHE A 137 -18.78 7.51 -5.11
N SER A 138 -19.32 8.72 -5.28
CA SER A 138 -20.05 9.14 -6.49
C SER A 138 -19.20 9.04 -7.78
N ALA A 139 -17.88 9.09 -7.64
CA ALA A 139 -16.92 8.93 -8.74
C ALA A 139 -16.66 7.47 -9.15
N LEU A 140 -17.20 6.48 -8.44
CA LEU A 140 -17.04 5.06 -8.75
C LEU A 140 -18.20 4.57 -9.62
N PRO A 141 -18.01 4.44 -10.95
CA PRO A 141 -19.11 4.22 -11.88
C PRO A 141 -19.78 2.85 -11.74
N ASN A 142 -19.06 1.88 -11.18
CA ASN A 142 -19.50 0.48 -11.12
C ASN A 142 -19.87 0.02 -9.70
N LEU A 143 -19.69 0.88 -8.68
CA LEU A 143 -19.85 0.47 -7.29
C LEU A 143 -21.34 0.24 -6.99
N GLN A 144 -21.67 -1.00 -6.63
CA GLN A 144 -22.97 -1.36 -6.09
C GLN A 144 -23.01 -1.00 -4.61
N LEU A 145 -24.20 -0.62 -4.11
CA LEU A 145 -24.47 -0.18 -2.73
C LEU A 145 -23.44 -0.74 -1.71
N PRO A 146 -22.50 0.09 -1.23
CA PRO A 146 -21.41 -0.40 -0.39
C PRO A 146 -21.93 -0.84 0.98
N VAL A 147 -21.41 -1.95 1.50
CA VAL A 147 -21.79 -2.48 2.82
C VAL A 147 -20.74 -2.03 3.84
N LEU A 148 -21.02 -0.89 4.44
CA LEU A 148 -20.14 -0.16 5.35
C LEU A 148 -20.59 -0.35 6.82
N PRO A 149 -19.70 -0.12 7.80
CA PRO A 149 -20.00 -0.26 9.23
C PRO A 149 -21.15 0.63 9.72
#